data_AF-A0AAP3EWM7-F1
#
_entry.id   AF-A0AAP3EWM7-F1
#
_cell.length_a   1.000
_cell.length_b   1.000
_cell.length_c   1.000
_cell.angle_alpha   90.00
_cell.angle_beta   90.00
_cell.angle_gamma   90.00
#
_symmetry.space_group_name_H-M   'P 1'
#
loop_
_entity.id
_entity.type
_entity.pdbx_description
1 polymer ?
#
loop_
_entity_poly.entity_id
_entity_poly.type
_entity_poly.pdbx_seq_one_letter_code
_entity_poly.pdbx_strand_id
1 'polypeptide(L)'
;KVKKYLTHKVSNEYFRDMLIGKFKVMDQNNRILFDNSYLSDQDTKIEGWGFRKKDDRYSLNYHDKDICGLWGFITIYFTDHTRSRLQWNFYEGSNLITPDCPYYNAAVFPQPLPKDLVLVKQ
;
A
#
# COMPACT_ATOMS: atom_id res chain seq x y z
N LYS A 1 11.74 -9.47 -8.67
CA LYS A 1 12.63 -9.72 -7.50
C LYS A 1 13.08 -8.39 -6.93
N VAL A 2 12.77 -8.10 -5.67
CA VAL A 2 13.16 -6.86 -5.00
C VAL A 2 14.37 -7.17 -4.10
N LYS A 3 15.40 -6.33 -4.17
CA LYS A 3 16.62 -6.45 -3.37
C LYS A 3 16.37 -5.91 -1.96
N LYS A 4 16.52 -6.72 -0.91
CA LYS A 4 16.33 -6.31 0.49
C LYS A 4 17.57 -6.60 1.32
N TYR A 5 17.66 -5.95 2.48
CA TYR A 5 18.74 -6.12 3.44
C TYR A 5 18.17 -6.64 4.76
N LEU A 6 18.89 -7.54 5.43
CA LEU A 6 18.57 -7.89 6.81
C LEU A 6 18.94 -6.72 7.71
N THR A 7 18.06 -6.38 8.65
CA THR A 7 18.05 -5.18 9.52
C THR A 7 19.32 -4.91 10.34
N HIS A 8 20.34 -5.76 10.24
CA HIS A 8 21.58 -5.69 11.04
C HIS A 8 22.87 -5.77 10.22
N LYS A 9 22.81 -5.93 8.88
CA LYS A 9 24.00 -5.95 8.02
C LYS A 9 23.71 -5.34 6.65
N VAL A 10 24.35 -4.20 6.36
CA VAL A 10 24.39 -3.58 5.03
C VAL A 10 25.03 -4.54 3.98
N SER A 11 25.78 -5.55 4.43
CA SER A 11 26.54 -6.46 3.55
C SER A 11 25.82 -7.74 3.09
N ASN A 12 24.59 -8.01 3.54
CA ASN A 12 23.89 -9.27 3.26
C ASN A 12 22.59 -9.01 2.49
N GLU A 13 22.74 -8.65 1.21
CA GLU A 13 21.63 -8.50 0.29
C GLU A 13 20.99 -9.86 -0.04
N TYR A 14 19.67 -9.88 -0.10
CA TYR A 14 18.92 -11.03 -0.60
C TYR A 14 17.81 -10.56 -1.54
N PHE A 15 17.40 -11.45 -2.43
CA PHE A 15 16.29 -11.20 -3.35
C PHE A 15 15.05 -11.93 -2.86
N ARG A 16 13.92 -11.22 -2.88
CA ARG A 16 12.62 -11.80 -2.55
C ARG A 16 11.62 -11.53 -3.66
N ASP A 17 10.72 -12.49 -3.87
CA ASP A 17 9.53 -12.28 -4.67
C ASP A 17 8.48 -11.59 -3.80
N MET A 18 8.08 -10.39 -4.23
CA MET A 18 7.19 -9.50 -3.50
C MET A 18 6.19 -8.91 -4.49
N LEU A 19 4.98 -8.68 -4.01
CA LEU A 19 4.00 -7.89 -4.74
C LEU A 19 4.21 -6.41 -4.39
N ILE A 20 4.36 -5.56 -5.39
CA ILE A 20 4.58 -4.13 -5.22
C ILE A 20 3.37 -3.39 -5.78
N GLY A 21 2.74 -2.56 -4.95
CA GLY A 21 1.62 -1.73 -5.36
C GLY A 21 2.07 -0.29 -5.58
N LYS A 22 1.81 0.26 -6.77
CA LYS A 22 1.95 1.69 -7.06
C LYS A 22 0.61 2.22 -7.50
N PHE A 23 0.30 3.46 -7.14
CA PHE A 23 -0.99 4.07 -7.37
C PHE A 23 -0.88 5.56 -7.65
N LYS A 24 -1.95 6.05 -8.29
CA LYS A 24 -2.21 7.46 -8.54
C LYS A 24 -3.67 7.71 -8.22
N VAL A 25 -3.93 8.74 -7.43
CA VAL A 25 -5.27 9.22 -7.11
C VAL A 25 -5.45 10.55 -7.79
N MET A 26 -6.53 10.68 -8.53
CA MET A 26 -6.92 11.92 -9.19
C MET A 26 -8.32 12.31 -8.71
N ASP A 27 -8.57 13.61 -8.63
CA ASP A 27 -9.94 14.10 -8.47
C ASP A 27 -10.73 14.03 -9.79
N GLN A 28 -12.00 14.42 -9.74
CA GLN A 28 -12.91 14.41 -10.89
C GLN A 28 -12.45 15.34 -12.04
N ASN A 29 -11.55 16.29 -11.76
CA ASN A 29 -11.00 17.22 -12.73
C ASN A 29 -9.61 16.77 -13.24
N ASN A 30 -9.23 15.51 -13.04
CA ASN A 30 -7.93 14.93 -13.37
C ASN A 30 -6.74 15.59 -12.66
N ARG A 31 -6.97 16.35 -11.59
CA ARG A 31 -5.86 16.86 -10.78
C ARG A 31 -5.33 15.74 -9.89
N ILE A 32 -4.02 15.55 -9.91
CA ILE A 32 -3.34 14.55 -9.10
C ILE A 32 -3.42 14.97 -7.62
N LEU A 33 -4.01 14.09 -6.80
CA LEU A 33 -4.03 14.23 -5.34
C LEU A 33 -2.86 13.48 -4.70
N PHE A 34 -2.59 12.27 -5.19
CA PHE A 34 -1.46 11.43 -4.76
C PHE A 34 -0.89 10.72 -5.98
N ASP A 35 0.43 10.67 -6.11
CA ASP A 35 1.11 9.89 -7.14
C ASP A 35 2.37 9.28 -6.55
N ASN A 36 2.48 7.96 -6.59
CA ASN A 36 3.73 7.26 -6.28
C ASN A 36 4.14 6.29 -7.40
N SER A 37 3.53 6.42 -8.58
CA SER A 37 3.81 5.58 -9.75
C SER A 37 5.24 5.72 -10.27
N TYR A 38 5.88 6.85 -9.97
CA TYR A 38 7.27 7.15 -10.32
C TYR A 38 8.30 6.56 -9.35
N LEU A 39 7.88 6.08 -8.16
CA LEU A 39 8.80 5.54 -7.17
C LEU A 39 9.46 4.25 -7.67
N SER A 40 10.70 4.00 -7.22
CA SER A 40 11.36 2.73 -7.44
C SER A 40 10.63 1.60 -6.69
N ASP A 41 10.86 0.35 -7.09
CA ASP A 41 10.29 -0.81 -6.37
C ASP A 41 10.81 -0.93 -4.92
N GLN A 42 11.84 -0.17 -4.55
CA GLN A 42 12.39 -0.13 -3.19
C GLN A 42 11.75 0.92 -2.30
N ASP A 43 11.18 1.96 -2.91
CA ASP A 43 10.62 3.12 -2.22
C ASP A 43 9.09 3.13 -2.27
N THR A 44 8.49 2.07 -2.83
CA THR A 44 7.03 1.92 -2.88
C THR A 44 6.41 1.97 -1.49
N LYS A 45 5.18 2.49 -1.45
CA LYS A 45 4.39 2.60 -0.24
C LYS A 45 3.59 1.34 0.07
N ILE A 46 3.43 0.43 -0.90
CA ILE A 46 2.64 -0.80 -0.75
C ILE A 46 3.50 -2.02 -1.09
N GLU A 47 3.68 -2.89 -0.10
CA GLU A 47 4.52 -4.08 -0.21
C GLU A 47 3.82 -5.34 0.31
N GLY A 48 3.85 -6.41 -0.49
CA GLY A 48 3.30 -7.72 -0.19
C GLY A 48 4.38 -8.77 0.03
N TRP A 49 4.27 -9.49 1.14
CA TRP A 49 5.29 -10.46 1.58
C TRP A 49 4.94 -11.92 1.27
N GLY A 50 3.74 -12.18 0.76
CA GLY A 50 3.31 -13.49 0.29
C GLY A 50 1.81 -13.76 0.48
N PHE A 51 1.39 -14.96 0.08
CA PHE A 51 0.06 -15.48 0.32
C PHE A 51 -0.08 -15.98 1.76
N ARG A 52 -1.24 -15.70 2.33
CA ARG A 52 -1.68 -16.30 3.59
C ARG A 52 -2.25 -17.68 3.27
N LYS A 53 -1.60 -18.73 3.77
CA LYS A 53 -2.05 -20.12 3.58
C LYS A 53 -3.42 -20.44 4.21
N LYS A 54 -3.90 -19.61 5.14
CA LYS A 54 -5.10 -19.90 5.93
C LYS A 54 -6.41 -19.55 5.22
N ASP A 55 -6.39 -18.62 4.28
CA ASP A 55 -7.59 -18.01 3.69
C ASP A 55 -7.43 -17.65 2.21
N ASP A 56 -6.35 -18.11 1.56
CA ASP A 56 -6.01 -17.83 0.16
C ASP A 56 -6.01 -16.33 -0.21
N ARG A 57 -5.73 -15.48 0.78
CA ARG A 57 -5.60 -14.03 0.60
C ARG A 57 -4.15 -13.63 0.52
N TYR A 58 -3.87 -12.53 -0.16
CA TYR A 58 -2.59 -11.84 -0.03
C TYR A 58 -2.70 -10.73 0.99
N SER A 59 -1.65 -10.58 1.80
CA SER A 59 -1.48 -9.44 2.69
C SER A 59 -0.42 -8.50 2.14
N LEU A 60 -0.79 -7.22 2.07
CA LEU A 60 0.12 -6.12 1.79
C LEU A 60 0.15 -5.20 3.00
N ASN A 61 1.27 -4.54 3.19
CA ASN A 61 1.39 -3.42 4.12
C ASN A 61 1.40 -2.13 3.31
N TYR A 62 0.68 -1.13 3.81
CA TYR A 62 0.81 0.24 3.34
C TYR A 62 1.55 1.05 4.40
N HIS A 63 2.49 1.88 3.96
CA HIS A 63 3.16 2.84 4.83
C HIS A 63 3.53 4.10 4.03
N ASP A 64 3.06 5.24 4.53
CA ASP A 64 3.22 6.53 3.87
C ASP A 64 3.77 7.58 4.83
N LYS A 65 5.07 7.80 4.75
CA LYS A 65 5.77 8.81 5.55
C LYS A 65 5.33 10.24 5.21
N ASP A 66 4.89 10.47 3.97
CA ASP A 66 4.45 11.80 3.52
C ASP A 66 3.09 12.17 4.13
N ILE A 67 2.35 11.18 4.66
CA ILE A 67 1.07 11.34 5.34
C ILE A 67 1.23 10.93 6.81
N CYS A 68 2.24 11.51 7.45
CA CYS A 68 2.48 11.37 8.89
C CYS A 68 2.65 9.93 9.37
N GLY A 69 3.31 9.11 8.55
CA GLY A 69 3.53 7.70 8.86
C GLY A 69 2.26 6.86 8.82
N LEU A 70 1.22 7.32 8.08
CA LEU A 70 -0.01 6.56 7.86
C LEU A 70 0.35 5.14 7.43
N TRP A 71 -0.09 4.19 8.22
CA TRP A 71 0.15 2.77 7.96
C TRP A 71 -1.16 1.99 8.02
N GLY A 72 -1.14 0.82 7.41
CA GLY A 72 -2.25 -0.12 7.51
C GLY A 72 -1.99 -1.39 6.74
N PHE A 73 -2.99 -2.27 6.78
CA PHE A 73 -2.93 -3.56 6.11
C PHE A 73 -3.92 -3.59 4.97
N ILE A 74 -3.51 -4.18 3.85
CA ILE A 74 -4.38 -4.43 2.72
C ILE A 74 -4.51 -5.94 2.56
N THR A 75 -5.74 -6.41 2.38
CA THR A 75 -5.98 -7.78 1.91
C THR A 75 -6.56 -7.74 0.51
N ILE A 76 -5.99 -8.58 -0.36
CA ILE A 76 -6.53 -8.79 -1.71
C ILE A 76 -6.79 -10.27 -1.96
N TYR A 77 -7.85 -10.58 -2.70
CA TYR A 77 -8.18 -11.93 -3.14
C TYR A 77 -9.08 -11.89 -4.37
N PHE A 78 -8.98 -12.91 -5.22
CA PHE A 78 -9.87 -13.04 -6.36
C PHE A 78 -11.25 -13.52 -5.89
N THR A 79 -12.30 -12.87 -6.40
CA THR A 79 -13.70 -13.18 -6.04
C THR A 79 -14.36 -14.14 -7.03
N ASP A 80 -13.71 -14.38 -8.18
CA ASP A 80 -14.15 -15.30 -9.22
C ASP A 80 -13.02 -16.26 -9.63
N HIS A 81 -13.40 -17.43 -10.15
CA HIS A 81 -12.45 -18.44 -10.62
C HIS A 81 -11.70 -18.00 -11.89
N THR A 82 -12.28 -17.07 -12.65
CA THR A 82 -11.69 -16.47 -13.86
C THR A 82 -10.61 -15.44 -13.53
N ARG A 83 -10.44 -15.06 -12.25
CA ARG A 83 -9.49 -14.07 -11.77
C ARG A 83 -9.64 -12.70 -12.46
N SER A 84 -10.87 -12.35 -12.80
CA SER A 84 -11.24 -11.06 -13.41
C SER A 84 -11.61 -9.99 -12.39
N ARG A 85 -12.01 -10.40 -11.18
CA ARG A 85 -12.42 -9.50 -10.10
C ARG A 85 -11.56 -9.73 -8.86
N LEU A 86 -10.86 -8.69 -8.44
CA LEU A 86 -10.02 -8.69 -7.25
C LEU A 86 -10.66 -7.83 -6.17
N GLN A 87 -11.03 -8.44 -5.04
CA GLN A 87 -11.44 -7.70 -3.87
C GLN A 87 -10.21 -7.03 -3.26
N TRP A 88 -10.39 -5.77 -2.87
CA TRP A 88 -9.46 -4.98 -2.09
C TRP A 88 -10.12 -4.58 -0.78
N ASN A 89 -9.43 -4.79 0.34
CA ASN A 89 -9.84 -4.23 1.64
C ASN A 89 -8.62 -3.58 2.30
N PHE A 90 -8.74 -2.31 2.66
CA PHE A 90 -7.73 -1.57 3.41
C PHE A 90 -8.21 -1.32 4.83
N TYR A 91 -7.41 -1.79 5.78
CA TYR A 91 -7.58 -1.61 7.21
C TYR A 91 -6.52 -0.62 7.68
N GLU A 92 -6.93 0.64 7.81
CA GLU A 92 -6.09 1.70 8.36
C GLU A 92 -5.72 1.37 9.80
N GLY A 93 -4.43 1.47 10.14
CA GLY A 93 -3.94 1.31 11.49
C GLY A 93 -4.27 2.52 12.36
N SER A 94 -4.24 2.36 13.68
CA SER A 94 -4.31 3.51 14.59
C SER A 94 -3.02 4.32 14.47
N ASN A 95 -3.12 5.55 13.98
CA ASN A 95 -1.99 6.47 13.90
C ASN A 95 -2.05 7.46 15.06
N LEU A 96 -0.96 7.56 15.83
CA LEU A 96 -0.76 8.68 16.73
C LEU A 96 -0.26 9.86 15.90
N ILE A 97 -1.13 10.83 15.64
CA ILE A 97 -0.77 12.04 14.90
C ILE A 97 -0.17 13.05 15.88
N THR A 98 1.10 13.38 15.71
CA THR A 98 1.84 14.33 16.55
C THR A 98 1.90 15.73 15.91
N PRO A 99 2.14 16.82 16.67
CA PRO A 99 2.10 18.19 16.13
C PRO A 99 3.09 18.51 14.99
N ASP A 100 4.14 17.71 14.82
CA ASP A 100 5.09 17.79 13.71
C ASP A 100 4.53 17.24 12.38
N CYS A 101 3.38 16.57 12.42
CA CYS A 101 2.65 16.15 11.22
C CYS A 101 2.10 17.38 10.45
N PRO A 102 2.39 17.53 9.15
CA PRO A 102 1.82 18.61 8.32
C PRO A 102 0.28 18.64 8.30
N TYR A 103 -0.35 17.50 8.55
CA TYR A 103 -1.81 17.34 8.58
C TYR A 103 -2.40 17.38 10.00
N TYR A 104 -1.62 17.71 11.04
CA TYR A 104 -2.08 17.70 12.43
C TYR A 104 -3.35 18.54 12.66
N ASN A 105 -3.41 19.73 12.05
CA ASN A 105 -4.54 20.65 12.14
C ASN A 105 -5.40 20.68 10.86
N ALA A 106 -5.26 19.70 9.98
CA ALA A 106 -6.04 19.66 8.74
C ALA A 106 -7.52 19.40 9.06
N ALA A 107 -8.42 20.16 8.44
CA ALA A 107 -9.86 19.96 8.59
C ALA A 107 -10.31 18.56 8.14
N VAL A 108 -9.60 17.99 7.16
CA VAL A 108 -9.79 16.63 6.66
C VAL A 108 -8.43 15.98 6.55
N PHE A 109 -8.26 14.84 7.23
CA PHE A 109 -7.03 14.05 7.10
C PHE A 109 -6.99 13.34 5.73
N PRO A 110 -5.85 13.30 5.04
CA PRO A 110 -5.71 12.61 3.76
C PRO A 110 -6.16 11.14 3.81
N GLN A 111 -6.93 10.71 2.82
CA GLN A 111 -7.39 9.33 2.65
C GLN A 111 -6.95 8.83 1.26
N PRO A 112 -5.69 8.38 1.12
CA PRO A 112 -5.09 8.08 -0.19
C PRO A 112 -5.55 6.74 -0.78
N LEU A 113 -6.10 5.84 0.04
CA LEU A 113 -6.53 4.52 -0.37
C LEU A 113 -8.00 4.28 0.00
N PRO A 114 -8.79 3.62 -0.86
CA PRO A 114 -10.15 3.23 -0.54
C PRO A 114 -10.16 2.09 0.48
N LYS A 115 -11.12 2.15 1.41
CA LYS A 115 -11.31 1.13 2.45
C LYS A 115 -11.79 -0.21 1.89
N ASP A 116 -12.71 -0.17 0.93
CA ASP A 116 -13.28 -1.35 0.28
C ASP A 116 -13.51 -1.05 -1.20
N LEU A 117 -13.13 -1.98 -2.08
CA LEU A 117 -13.19 -1.79 -3.52
C LEU A 117 -13.11 -3.14 -4.24
N VAL A 118 -13.82 -3.27 -5.38
CA VAL A 118 -13.62 -4.39 -6.32
C VAL A 118 -12.89 -3.86 -7.56
N LEU A 119 -11.67 -4.33 -7.78
CA LEU A 119 -10.90 -4.06 -8.99
C LEU A 119 -11.31 -5.05 -10.07
N VAL A 120 -11.67 -4.53 -11.25
CA VAL A 120 -12.02 -5.33 -12.42
C VAL A 120 -10.88 -5.24 -13.42
N LYS A 121 -10.44 -6.38 -13.93
CA LYS A 121 -9.44 -6.45 -14.99
C LYS A 121 -9.98 -5.76 -16.25
N GLN A 122 -9.20 -4.81 -16.79
CA GLN A 122 -9.48 -4.15 -18.07
C GLN A 122 -8.95 -4.97 -19.24
#